data_AF-A0A1A9I1F7-F1
#
_entry.id   AF-A0A1A9I1F7-F1
#
_cell.length_a   1.000
_cell.length_b   1.000
_cell.length_c   1.000
_cell.angle_alpha   90.00
_cell.angle_beta   90.00
_cell.angle_gamma   90.00
#
_symmetry.space_group_name_H-M   'P 1'
#
loop_
_entity.id
_entity.type
_entity.pdbx_description
1 polymer ?
#
loop_
_entity_poly.entity_id
_entity_poly.type
_entity_poly.pdbx_seq_one_letter_code
_entity_poly.pdbx_strand_id
1 'polypeptide(L)'
;MNKIFIGAIIPVALLSTTAHAQDCKTSAEVETMPGKYQPAAQYPWPAVKAEYFKNMVTAPDKAMVKKILADIENIEAKTHVSLTLTGGNWENIYSTKGYAYLGNTRLGQYSFEASLHEFFCLNGKLKRNDEAGTILRIYVNAIPFNTLSRFLDYPFGSSLGEYDFGFQFLDWENHKPVNVNDPLIRLFNYFYCNNEQLIDAINSGKKYFQDVAEKDIKPNNRNNFIYRYWFVKKKDVPVLVPVSRKEYLQSLLEYYEREKLYFPKLISELSSNHNKGIEHNYGNWEADVTDKIGKVKKALSEQKDEWLQQQAVVNKIEDASQNYKAKLKEKTNYNRFWRFYDREDKSQPLYKINPDYFKRNNVGAATPQLITVAFRYVTIPSSLRILNNFTEYFDFEALKKLLK
;
A
#
# COMPACT_ATOMS: atom_id res chain seq x y z
N MET A 1 -80.89 -11.07 12.06
CA MET A 1 -80.45 -12.16 11.16
C MET A 1 -79.01 -11.90 10.75
N ASN A 2 -78.08 -12.64 11.36
CA ASN A 2 -76.69 -12.78 10.94
C ASN A 2 -76.61 -13.42 9.56
N LYS A 3 -75.71 -12.95 8.68
CA LYS A 3 -74.84 -13.84 7.89
C LYS A 3 -73.49 -13.16 7.65
N ILE A 4 -72.51 -13.78 8.28
CA ILE A 4 -71.06 -13.58 8.17
C ILE A 4 -70.61 -14.14 6.81
N PHE A 5 -69.77 -13.40 6.07
CA PHE A 5 -69.00 -13.94 4.94
C PHE A 5 -67.55 -14.10 5.38
N ILE A 6 -67.11 -15.36 5.43
CA ILE A 6 -65.73 -15.80 5.64
C ILE A 6 -65.15 -16.21 4.29
N GLY A 7 -63.91 -15.79 4.02
CA GLY A 7 -62.91 -16.64 3.39
C GLY A 7 -62.55 -16.34 1.93
N ALA A 8 -61.35 -15.79 1.73
CA ALA A 8 -60.23 -16.54 1.14
C ALA A 8 -58.94 -15.70 1.25
N ILE A 9 -58.15 -15.94 2.30
CA ILE A 9 -56.75 -15.51 2.35
C ILE A 9 -55.97 -16.58 1.58
N ILE A 10 -55.45 -16.22 0.40
CA ILE A 10 -54.48 -17.04 -0.32
C ILE A 10 -53.14 -16.87 0.38
N PRO A 11 -52.55 -17.90 1.01
CA PRO A 11 -51.19 -17.82 1.47
C PRO A 11 -50.30 -17.95 0.23
N VAL A 12 -49.67 -16.85 -0.17
CA VAL A 12 -48.51 -16.90 -1.06
C VAL A 12 -47.42 -17.63 -0.29
N ALA A 13 -47.29 -18.93 -0.56
CA ALA A 13 -46.16 -19.72 -0.11
C ALA A 13 -44.90 -19.13 -0.74
N LEU A 14 -44.13 -18.40 0.06
CA LEU A 14 -42.73 -18.08 -0.20
C LEU A 14 -41.98 -19.42 -0.31
N LEU A 15 -41.87 -19.94 -1.53
CA LEU A 15 -40.89 -20.96 -1.87
C LEU A 15 -39.51 -20.31 -1.74
N SER A 16 -38.94 -20.43 -0.55
CA SER A 16 -37.51 -20.32 -0.33
C SER A 16 -36.84 -21.35 -1.23
N THR A 17 -36.27 -20.90 -2.35
CA THR A 17 -35.35 -21.72 -3.15
C THR A 17 -34.12 -22.00 -2.29
N THR A 18 -34.14 -23.09 -1.54
CA THR A 18 -32.93 -23.72 -1.03
C THR A 18 -32.09 -24.10 -2.24
N ALA A 19 -31.03 -23.34 -2.51
CA ALA A 19 -30.08 -23.66 -3.56
C ALA A 19 -29.43 -25.01 -3.21
N HIS A 20 -29.90 -26.10 -3.81
CA HIS A 20 -29.23 -27.38 -3.72
C HIS A 20 -27.85 -27.23 -4.36
N ALA A 21 -26.79 -27.59 -3.61
CA ALA A 21 -25.43 -27.60 -4.13
C ALA A 21 -25.38 -28.54 -5.34
N GLN A 22 -24.99 -28.00 -6.49
CA GLN A 22 -24.87 -28.72 -7.75
C GLN A 22 -23.88 -29.89 -7.61
N ASP A 23 -24.19 -31.03 -8.21
CA ASP A 23 -23.28 -32.18 -8.24
C ASP A 23 -22.09 -31.91 -9.16
N CYS A 24 -20.94 -32.47 -8.84
CA CYS A 24 -19.72 -32.43 -9.64
C CYS A 24 -18.92 -33.72 -9.49
N LYS A 25 -18.05 -34.04 -10.45
CA LYS A 25 -17.21 -35.24 -10.43
C LYS A 25 -15.73 -34.96 -10.68
N THR A 26 -15.40 -33.96 -11.49
CA THR A 26 -14.01 -33.68 -11.87
C THR A 26 -13.67 -32.19 -11.82
N SER A 27 -12.37 -31.86 -11.70
CA SER A 27 -11.90 -30.48 -11.78
C SER A 27 -12.19 -29.84 -13.15
N ALA A 28 -12.10 -30.61 -14.23
CA ALA A 28 -12.40 -30.12 -15.58
C ALA A 28 -13.88 -29.74 -15.74
N GLU A 29 -14.79 -30.54 -15.18
CA GLU A 29 -16.23 -30.21 -15.14
C GLU A 29 -16.47 -28.89 -14.41
N VAL A 30 -15.83 -28.74 -13.23
CA VAL A 30 -15.95 -27.55 -12.39
C VAL A 30 -15.47 -26.28 -13.12
N GLU A 31 -14.37 -26.35 -13.89
CA GLU A 31 -13.83 -25.21 -14.65
C GLU A 31 -14.80 -24.69 -15.74
N THR A 32 -15.70 -25.54 -16.22
CA THR A 32 -16.71 -25.17 -17.23
C THR A 32 -18.02 -24.70 -16.62
N MET A 33 -18.22 -24.87 -15.31
CA MET A 33 -19.47 -24.49 -14.66
C MET A 33 -19.69 -22.97 -14.72
N PRO A 34 -20.92 -22.49 -14.96
CA PRO A 34 -21.21 -21.06 -15.02
C PRO A 34 -20.84 -20.34 -13.72
N GLY A 35 -20.04 -19.29 -13.86
CA GLY A 35 -19.68 -18.37 -12.79
C GLY A 35 -20.64 -17.19 -12.70
N LYS A 36 -20.51 -16.40 -11.63
CA LYS A 36 -21.27 -15.15 -11.46
C LYS A 36 -20.37 -13.98 -11.17
N TYR A 37 -20.64 -12.86 -11.82
CA TYR A 37 -20.17 -11.55 -11.37
C TYR A 37 -21.04 -11.11 -10.19
N GLN A 38 -20.44 -10.90 -9.03
CA GLN A 38 -21.13 -10.51 -7.80
C GLN A 38 -20.69 -9.11 -7.38
N PRO A 39 -21.53 -8.08 -7.57
CA PRO A 39 -21.20 -6.73 -7.16
C PRO A 39 -21.09 -6.63 -5.62
N ALA A 40 -20.41 -5.60 -5.13
CA ALA A 40 -20.11 -5.43 -3.71
C ALA A 40 -21.37 -5.37 -2.82
N ALA A 41 -22.51 -4.94 -3.37
CA ALA A 41 -23.80 -4.98 -2.70
C ALA A 41 -24.30 -6.41 -2.42
N GLN A 42 -23.96 -7.36 -3.29
CA GLN A 42 -24.35 -8.77 -3.22
C GLN A 42 -23.30 -9.64 -2.51
N TYR A 43 -22.20 -9.06 -2.01
CA TYR A 43 -21.18 -9.81 -1.28
C TYR A 43 -21.78 -10.65 -0.13
N PRO A 44 -21.43 -11.94 -0.02
CA PRO A 44 -22.20 -12.91 0.77
C PRO A 44 -22.11 -12.71 2.28
N TRP A 45 -21.17 -11.91 2.78
CA TRP A 45 -20.98 -11.64 4.21
C TRP A 45 -21.42 -10.22 4.60
N PRO A 46 -22.61 -10.04 5.23
CA PRO A 46 -23.11 -8.73 5.62
C PRO A 46 -22.21 -7.97 6.59
N ALA A 47 -21.51 -8.68 7.49
CA ALA A 47 -20.57 -8.07 8.43
C ALA A 47 -19.42 -7.34 7.72
N VAL A 48 -18.94 -7.89 6.59
CA VAL A 48 -17.90 -7.25 5.77
C VAL A 48 -18.44 -5.97 5.12
N LYS A 49 -19.68 -6.00 4.62
CA LYS A 49 -20.33 -4.81 4.03
C LYS A 49 -20.53 -3.68 5.04
N ALA A 50 -20.79 -3.99 6.31
CA ALA A 50 -20.93 -2.99 7.36
C ALA A 50 -19.63 -2.19 7.60
N GLU A 51 -18.47 -2.78 7.29
CA GLU A 51 -17.15 -2.19 7.54
C GLU A 51 -16.63 -1.34 6.37
N TYR A 52 -17.22 -1.44 5.17
CA TYR A 52 -16.71 -0.81 3.93
C TYR A 52 -16.27 0.64 4.08
N PHE A 53 -17.02 1.46 4.84
CA PHE A 53 -16.78 2.90 4.95
C PHE A 53 -16.47 3.37 6.37
N LYS A 54 -16.18 2.45 7.30
CA LYS A 54 -16.03 2.75 8.73
C LYS A 54 -14.85 3.68 9.03
N ASN A 55 -13.78 3.58 8.25
CA ASN A 55 -12.55 4.33 8.48
C ASN A 55 -12.57 5.75 7.88
N MET A 56 -13.62 6.11 7.14
CA MET A 56 -13.87 7.49 6.71
C MET A 56 -14.63 8.21 7.82
N VAL A 57 -14.15 9.37 8.27
CA VAL A 57 -14.71 10.04 9.47
C VAL A 57 -15.83 11.00 9.07
N THR A 58 -15.61 11.79 8.02
CA THR A 58 -16.55 12.85 7.63
C THR A 58 -17.65 12.31 6.70
N ALA A 59 -18.88 12.85 6.83
CA ALA A 59 -19.97 12.48 5.94
C ALA A 59 -19.70 12.83 4.45
N PRO A 60 -19.09 13.99 4.12
CA PRO A 60 -18.70 14.29 2.74
C PRO A 60 -17.71 13.28 2.15
N ASP A 61 -16.67 12.89 2.91
CA ASP A 61 -15.72 11.89 2.43
C ASP A 61 -16.39 10.53 2.23
N LYS A 62 -17.24 10.09 3.18
CA LYS A 62 -18.02 8.83 3.01
C LYS A 62 -18.86 8.84 1.74
N ALA A 63 -19.57 9.94 1.45
CA ALA A 63 -20.40 10.07 0.26
C ALA A 63 -19.56 10.03 -1.03
N MET A 64 -18.41 10.71 -1.03
CA MET A 64 -17.49 10.70 -2.16
C MET A 64 -16.89 9.30 -2.40
N VAL A 65 -16.39 8.64 -1.35
CA VAL A 65 -15.83 7.28 -1.46
C VAL A 65 -16.86 6.30 -2.01
N LYS A 66 -18.11 6.34 -1.50
CA LYS A 66 -19.21 5.52 -2.04
C LYS A 66 -19.40 5.72 -3.53
N LYS A 67 -19.44 6.98 -3.98
CA LYS A 67 -19.59 7.31 -5.39
C LYS A 67 -18.42 6.81 -6.23
N ILE A 68 -17.18 7.11 -5.82
CA ILE A 68 -15.99 6.72 -6.58
C ILE A 68 -15.85 5.19 -6.66
N LEU A 69 -16.12 4.46 -5.58
CA LEU A 69 -16.05 2.99 -5.60
C LEU A 69 -17.15 2.37 -6.49
N ALA A 70 -18.36 2.94 -6.50
CA ALA A 70 -19.40 2.53 -7.43
C ALA A 70 -19.03 2.83 -8.88
N ASP A 71 -18.42 4.00 -9.16
CA ASP A 71 -17.93 4.35 -10.49
C ASP A 71 -16.82 3.38 -10.95
N ILE A 72 -15.89 3.02 -10.07
CA ILE A 72 -14.84 2.02 -10.33
C ILE A 72 -15.44 0.64 -10.61
N GLU A 73 -16.37 0.17 -9.78
CA GLU A 73 -17.05 -1.11 -9.99
C GLU A 73 -17.82 -1.14 -11.31
N ASN A 74 -18.44 -0.03 -11.72
CA ASN A 74 -19.12 0.06 -13.02
C ASN A 74 -18.14 0.03 -14.21
N ILE A 75 -16.95 0.62 -14.07
CA ILE A 75 -15.88 0.52 -15.07
C ILE A 75 -15.41 -0.93 -15.18
N GLU A 76 -15.21 -1.57 -14.04
CA GLU A 76 -14.74 -2.94 -13.96
C GLU A 76 -15.77 -3.94 -14.53
N ALA A 77 -17.04 -3.84 -14.14
CA ALA A 77 -18.13 -4.65 -14.68
C ALA A 77 -18.23 -4.61 -16.21
N LYS A 78 -17.98 -3.43 -16.83
CA LYS A 78 -18.02 -3.26 -18.29
C LYS A 78 -16.94 -4.09 -19.00
N THR A 79 -15.83 -4.35 -18.32
CA THR A 79 -14.75 -5.21 -18.82
C THR A 79 -15.23 -6.66 -19.01
N HIS A 80 -16.28 -7.06 -18.31
CA HIS A 80 -16.80 -8.44 -18.32
C HIS A 80 -18.01 -8.65 -19.24
N VAL A 81 -18.49 -7.63 -19.96
CA VAL A 81 -19.72 -7.73 -20.78
C VAL A 81 -19.62 -8.83 -21.84
N SER A 82 -18.42 -9.04 -22.40
CA SER A 82 -18.15 -10.06 -23.43
C SER A 82 -17.52 -11.33 -22.84
N LEU A 83 -17.31 -11.40 -21.52
CA LEU A 83 -16.67 -12.53 -20.86
C LEU A 83 -17.71 -13.50 -20.31
N THR A 84 -17.74 -14.72 -20.84
CA THR A 84 -18.43 -15.82 -20.16
C THR A 84 -17.62 -16.26 -18.94
N LEU A 85 -18.03 -15.83 -17.76
CA LEU A 85 -17.39 -16.25 -16.52
C LEU A 85 -17.73 -17.71 -16.22
N THR A 86 -16.71 -18.53 -16.04
CA THR A 86 -16.83 -19.95 -15.68
C THR A 86 -15.79 -20.34 -14.64
N GLY A 87 -16.05 -21.43 -13.92
CA GLY A 87 -15.12 -22.02 -12.97
C GLY A 87 -15.04 -21.31 -11.62
N GLY A 88 -15.88 -20.31 -11.36
CA GLY A 88 -15.90 -19.58 -10.10
C GLY A 88 -16.72 -18.30 -10.15
N ASN A 89 -16.87 -17.65 -9.01
CA ASN A 89 -17.46 -16.32 -8.93
C ASN A 89 -16.38 -15.24 -8.97
N TRP A 90 -16.69 -14.12 -9.61
CA TRP A 90 -15.90 -12.90 -9.55
C TRP A 90 -16.61 -11.97 -8.57
N GLU A 91 -16.05 -11.86 -7.36
CA GLU A 91 -16.73 -11.25 -6.22
C GLU A 91 -16.07 -9.95 -5.82
N ASN A 92 -16.88 -8.91 -5.66
CA ASN A 92 -16.40 -7.57 -5.42
C ASN A 92 -16.57 -7.16 -3.96
N ILE A 93 -15.60 -6.41 -3.45
CA ILE A 93 -15.65 -5.77 -2.14
C ILE A 93 -15.08 -4.37 -2.17
N TYR A 94 -15.48 -3.58 -1.19
CA TYR A 94 -14.92 -2.27 -0.93
C TYR A 94 -14.13 -2.29 0.38
N SER A 95 -13.15 -1.40 0.50
CA SER A 95 -12.42 -1.20 1.75
C SER A 95 -11.99 0.26 1.90
N THR A 96 -11.95 0.73 3.13
CA THR A 96 -11.40 2.04 3.50
C THR A 96 -10.27 1.85 4.50
N LYS A 97 -9.10 2.43 4.23
CA LYS A 97 -7.96 2.45 5.18
C LYS A 97 -8.00 3.66 6.11
N GLY A 98 -8.80 4.67 5.76
CA GLY A 98 -8.87 5.94 6.49
C GLY A 98 -8.00 6.99 5.83
N TYR A 99 -7.29 7.79 6.61
CA TYR A 99 -6.53 8.92 6.09
C TYR A 99 -5.04 8.73 6.33
N ALA A 100 -4.25 9.03 5.31
CA ALA A 100 -2.79 9.08 5.40
C ALA A 100 -2.27 10.32 4.68
N TYR A 101 -1.04 10.71 4.99
CA TYR A 101 -0.35 11.78 4.31
C TYR A 101 0.43 11.22 3.11
N LEU A 102 0.22 11.78 1.93
CA LEU A 102 1.11 11.62 0.78
C LEU A 102 1.83 12.95 0.55
N GLY A 103 3.10 13.01 0.94
CA GLY A 103 3.79 14.27 1.14
C GLY A 103 3.11 15.07 2.25
N ASN A 104 2.75 16.32 1.99
CA ASN A 104 2.10 17.19 2.98
C ASN A 104 0.57 17.19 2.88
N THR A 105 -0.01 16.33 2.04
CA THR A 105 -1.45 16.32 1.76
C THR A 105 -2.09 15.11 2.41
N ARG A 106 -3.05 15.37 3.31
CA ARG A 106 -3.89 14.34 3.92
C ARG A 106 -4.94 13.88 2.90
N LEU A 107 -4.93 12.59 2.58
CA LEU A 107 -5.83 11.98 1.62
C LEU A 107 -6.56 10.79 2.25
N GLY A 108 -7.83 10.63 1.88
CA GLY A 108 -8.61 9.44 2.16
C GLY A 108 -8.17 8.31 1.23
N GLN A 109 -7.80 7.18 1.82
CA GLN A 109 -7.34 5.97 1.14
C GLN A 109 -8.40 4.88 1.21
N TYR A 110 -8.72 4.33 0.05
CA TYR A 110 -9.78 3.34 -0.11
C TYR A 110 -9.52 2.50 -1.36
N SER A 111 -10.16 1.35 -1.44
CA SER A 111 -9.94 0.43 -2.55
C SER A 111 -11.19 -0.34 -2.93
N PHE A 112 -11.26 -0.62 -4.21
CA PHE A 112 -12.09 -1.66 -4.80
C PHE A 112 -11.25 -2.93 -4.94
N GLU A 113 -11.83 -4.08 -4.66
CA GLU A 113 -11.24 -5.39 -4.94
C GLU A 113 -12.26 -6.27 -5.62
N ALA A 114 -11.82 -7.00 -6.64
CA ALA A 114 -12.56 -8.06 -7.30
C ALA A 114 -11.70 -9.32 -7.35
N SER A 115 -12.26 -10.44 -6.92
CA SER A 115 -11.49 -11.68 -6.72
C SER A 115 -12.19 -12.90 -7.33
N LEU A 116 -11.41 -13.77 -7.96
CA LEU A 116 -11.91 -15.04 -8.50
C LEU A 116 -11.92 -16.08 -7.37
N HIS A 117 -13.11 -16.40 -6.90
CA HIS A 117 -13.36 -17.51 -6.00
C HIS A 117 -13.72 -18.74 -6.81
N GLU A 118 -12.69 -19.53 -7.11
CA GLU A 118 -12.81 -20.73 -7.92
C GLU A 118 -13.73 -21.75 -7.26
N PHE A 119 -14.50 -22.45 -8.08
CA PHE A 119 -15.22 -23.61 -7.63
C PHE A 119 -14.28 -24.82 -7.49
N PHE A 120 -14.63 -25.74 -6.61
CA PHE A 120 -13.98 -27.04 -6.48
C PHE A 120 -15.02 -28.11 -6.14
N CYS A 121 -14.67 -29.37 -6.41
CA CYS A 121 -15.52 -30.49 -6.09
C CYS A 121 -15.11 -31.14 -4.76
N LEU A 122 -16.00 -31.12 -3.77
CA LEU A 122 -15.78 -31.76 -2.48
C LEU A 122 -16.89 -32.76 -2.23
N ASN A 123 -16.54 -34.05 -2.09
CA ASN A 123 -17.49 -35.14 -1.86
C ASN A 123 -18.64 -35.17 -2.88
N GLY A 124 -18.32 -34.95 -4.16
CA GLY A 124 -19.30 -34.93 -5.25
C GLY A 124 -20.17 -33.67 -5.31
N LYS A 125 -19.92 -32.67 -4.46
CA LYS A 125 -20.68 -31.42 -4.38
C LYS A 125 -19.81 -30.23 -4.76
N LEU A 126 -20.38 -29.34 -5.57
CA LEU A 126 -19.76 -28.08 -5.93
C LEU A 126 -19.62 -27.20 -4.69
N LYS A 127 -18.42 -26.71 -4.46
CA LYS A 127 -18.08 -25.75 -3.41
C LYS A 127 -17.35 -24.56 -4.03
N ARG A 128 -17.43 -23.41 -3.36
CA ARG A 128 -16.71 -22.18 -3.71
C ARG A 128 -15.53 -22.05 -2.76
N ASN A 129 -14.34 -21.77 -3.28
CA ASN A 129 -13.14 -21.61 -2.48
C ASN A 129 -13.19 -20.29 -1.71
N ASP A 130 -12.87 -20.34 -0.41
CA ASP A 130 -12.81 -19.16 0.44
C ASP A 130 -11.61 -18.26 0.16
N GLU A 131 -10.57 -18.83 -0.44
CA GLU A 131 -9.39 -18.11 -0.90
C GLU A 131 -9.42 -17.86 -2.41
N ALA A 132 -8.94 -16.69 -2.83
CA ALA A 132 -8.83 -16.31 -4.23
C ALA A 132 -7.38 -16.22 -4.67
N GLY A 133 -6.99 -16.94 -5.72
CA GLY A 133 -5.66 -16.83 -6.33
C GLY A 133 -5.51 -15.63 -7.27
N THR A 134 -6.61 -15.24 -7.94
CA THR A 134 -6.67 -14.14 -8.90
C THR A 134 -7.41 -12.97 -8.30
N ILE A 135 -6.78 -11.79 -8.22
CA ILE A 135 -7.34 -10.63 -7.55
C ILE A 135 -6.98 -9.35 -8.32
N LEU A 136 -7.99 -8.57 -8.67
CA LEU A 136 -7.85 -7.18 -9.08
C LEU A 136 -8.06 -6.27 -7.86
N ARG A 137 -7.11 -5.39 -7.56
CA ARG A 137 -7.24 -4.33 -6.55
C ARG A 137 -7.01 -2.98 -7.19
N ILE A 138 -7.94 -2.05 -6.97
CA ILE A 138 -7.83 -0.67 -7.41
C ILE A 138 -7.75 0.21 -6.17
N TYR A 139 -6.56 0.72 -5.90
CA TYR A 139 -6.27 1.59 -4.76
C TYR A 139 -6.43 3.05 -5.16
N VAL A 140 -7.20 3.82 -4.40
CA VAL A 140 -7.34 5.26 -4.58
C VAL A 140 -6.52 5.98 -3.51
N ASN A 141 -5.76 6.99 -3.94
CA ASN A 141 -4.83 7.79 -3.14
C ASN A 141 -3.78 6.96 -2.39
N ALA A 142 -3.36 5.83 -2.96
CA ALA A 142 -2.35 4.98 -2.35
C ALA A 142 -1.49 4.27 -3.40
N ILE A 143 -0.22 4.08 -3.04
CA ILE A 143 0.69 3.11 -3.67
C ILE A 143 0.72 1.89 -2.74
N PRO A 144 0.53 0.65 -3.24
CA PRO A 144 0.46 -0.54 -2.41
C PRO A 144 1.85 -1.03 -1.99
N PHE A 145 2.54 -0.24 -1.15
CA PHE A 145 3.90 -0.48 -0.67
C PHE A 145 4.10 -1.88 -0.07
N ASN A 146 3.10 -2.44 0.61
CA ASN A 146 3.19 -3.78 1.17
C ASN A 146 3.41 -4.88 0.11
N THR A 147 2.79 -4.75 -1.07
CA THR A 147 2.97 -5.69 -2.18
C THR A 147 4.19 -5.34 -3.04
N LEU A 148 4.63 -4.09 -2.99
CA LEU A 148 5.81 -3.60 -3.73
C LEU A 148 7.09 -3.60 -2.87
N SER A 149 7.05 -4.10 -1.63
CA SER A 149 8.12 -3.95 -0.63
C SER A 149 9.47 -4.54 -1.05
N ARG A 150 9.47 -5.51 -1.97
CA ARG A 150 10.70 -6.03 -2.60
C ARG A 150 11.44 -4.99 -3.45
N PHE A 151 10.70 -4.01 -3.97
CA PHE A 151 11.19 -3.01 -4.90
C PHE A 151 11.18 -1.59 -4.35
N LEU A 152 10.18 -1.27 -3.52
CA LEU A 152 9.89 0.07 -3.03
C LEU A 152 9.54 -0.01 -1.54
N ASP A 153 10.43 0.49 -0.70
CA ASP A 153 10.33 0.34 0.75
C ASP A 153 10.91 1.55 1.47
N TYR A 154 10.56 1.70 2.76
CA TYR A 154 10.97 2.78 3.63
C TYR A 154 12.28 2.41 4.34
N PRO A 155 13.44 2.91 3.90
CA PRO A 155 14.71 2.47 4.46
C PRO A 155 14.86 2.86 5.94
N PHE A 156 14.15 3.89 6.42
CA PHE A 156 14.29 4.39 7.79
C PHE A 156 13.17 3.92 8.73
N GLY A 157 12.14 3.23 8.21
CA GLY A 157 10.94 2.90 8.98
C GLY A 157 10.22 4.16 9.49
N SER A 158 9.45 4.01 10.58
CA SER A 158 8.76 5.11 11.26
C SER A 158 9.01 5.12 12.77
N SER A 159 10.02 4.39 13.25
CA SER A 159 10.37 4.31 14.67
C SER A 159 11.76 4.89 14.92
N LEU A 160 11.91 5.58 16.06
CA LEU A 160 13.18 6.06 16.58
C LEU A 160 13.87 5.09 17.56
N GLY A 161 13.27 3.94 17.85
CA GLY A 161 13.85 2.95 18.77
C GLY A 161 12.82 2.04 19.43
N GLU A 162 13.12 1.64 20.66
CA GLU A 162 12.31 0.70 21.44
C GLU A 162 11.07 1.35 22.07
N TYR A 163 11.21 2.62 22.47
CA TYR A 163 10.11 3.40 23.04
C TYR A 163 9.69 4.50 22.06
N ASP A 164 8.39 4.62 21.85
CA ASP A 164 7.79 5.66 21.02
C ASP A 164 7.44 6.88 21.87
N PHE A 165 8.33 7.88 21.89
CA PHE A 165 8.07 9.19 22.50
C PHE A 165 7.59 10.23 21.46
N GLY A 166 7.22 9.79 20.25
CA GLY A 166 6.65 10.63 19.22
C GLY A 166 7.63 11.56 18.47
N PHE A 167 8.94 11.46 18.72
CA PHE A 167 9.93 12.38 18.12
C PHE A 167 10.06 12.27 16.59
N GLN A 168 9.56 11.19 15.99
CA GLN A 168 9.50 11.01 14.54
C GLN A 168 8.41 11.86 13.88
N PHE A 169 7.42 12.31 14.66
CA PHE A 169 6.33 13.14 14.16
C PHE A 169 6.72 14.61 14.10
N LEU A 170 6.18 15.32 13.12
CA LEU A 170 6.43 16.76 12.96
C LEU A 170 5.96 17.54 14.19
N ASP A 171 4.76 17.22 14.69
CA ASP A 171 4.17 17.79 15.90
C ASP A 171 4.37 16.86 17.11
N TRP A 172 5.63 16.56 17.43
CA TRP A 172 5.98 15.62 18.50
C TRP A 172 5.50 16.06 19.90
N GLU A 173 5.35 17.36 20.13
CA GLU A 173 4.91 17.92 21.41
C GLU A 173 3.45 17.59 21.72
N ASN A 174 2.60 17.54 20.69
CA ASN A 174 1.17 17.26 20.82
C ASN A 174 0.77 15.87 20.30
N HIS A 175 1.73 15.09 19.82
CA HIS A 175 1.47 13.76 19.28
C HIS A 175 0.86 12.84 20.34
N LYS A 176 -0.14 12.06 19.93
CA LYS A 176 -0.77 11.02 20.76
C LYS A 176 -0.50 9.66 20.13
N PRO A 177 -0.10 8.63 20.90
CA PRO A 177 0.24 7.30 20.36
C PRO A 177 -0.84 6.65 19.48
N VAL A 178 -2.11 7.04 19.65
CA VAL A 178 -3.24 6.55 18.83
C VAL A 178 -3.25 7.11 17.41
N ASN A 179 -2.49 8.18 17.13
CA ASN A 179 -2.49 8.89 15.84
C ASN A 179 -1.35 8.42 14.93
N VAL A 180 -1.31 7.12 14.64
CA VAL A 180 -0.22 6.48 13.85
C VAL A 180 0.00 7.03 12.43
N ASN A 181 -0.93 7.84 11.92
CA ASN A 181 -0.88 8.44 10.59
C ASN A 181 -0.52 9.95 10.61
N ASP A 182 -0.08 10.48 11.76
CA ASP A 182 0.35 11.87 11.84
C ASP A 182 1.58 12.14 10.95
N PRO A 183 1.75 13.39 10.47
CA PRO A 183 2.89 13.73 9.62
C PRO A 183 4.24 13.44 10.27
N LEU A 184 5.11 12.73 9.56
CA LEU A 184 6.47 12.42 10.00
C LEU A 184 7.48 13.47 9.52
N ILE A 185 8.63 13.56 10.19
CA ILE A 185 9.79 14.29 9.66
C ILE A 185 10.26 13.70 8.33
N ARG A 186 10.97 14.50 7.53
CA ARG A 186 11.27 14.15 6.13
C ARG A 186 11.98 12.82 5.96
N LEU A 187 12.94 12.50 6.83
CA LEU A 187 13.73 11.27 6.76
C LEU A 187 12.84 10.02 6.67
N PHE A 188 11.79 9.95 7.49
CA PHE A 188 10.89 8.79 7.54
C PHE A 188 9.85 8.75 6.41
N ASN A 189 9.80 9.78 5.56
CA ASN A 189 8.96 9.81 4.36
C ASN A 189 9.73 9.47 3.08
N TYR A 190 11.02 9.12 3.19
CA TYR A 190 11.81 8.67 2.06
C TYR A 190 11.56 7.19 1.76
N PHE A 191 11.67 6.87 0.49
CA PHE A 191 11.57 5.52 -0.04
C PHE A 191 12.88 5.24 -0.78
N TYR A 192 13.36 4.01 -0.76
CA TYR A 192 14.29 3.57 -1.79
C TYR A 192 13.55 2.78 -2.84
N CYS A 193 14.00 2.87 -4.09
CA CYS A 193 13.56 1.98 -5.14
C CYS A 193 14.75 1.36 -5.85
N ASN A 194 14.80 0.03 -5.89
CA ASN A 194 15.86 -0.73 -6.56
C ASN A 194 15.50 -1.12 -8.00
N ASN A 195 14.39 -0.60 -8.54
CA ASN A 195 13.89 -0.95 -9.86
C ASN A 195 13.47 0.31 -10.65
N GLU A 196 14.27 0.66 -11.66
CA GLU A 196 14.02 1.83 -12.50
C GLU A 196 12.71 1.73 -13.30
N GLN A 197 12.34 0.52 -13.75
CA GLN A 197 11.08 0.31 -14.48
C GLN A 197 9.85 0.59 -13.62
N LEU A 198 9.92 0.32 -12.31
CA LEU A 198 8.86 0.67 -11.37
C LEU A 198 8.75 2.19 -11.20
N ILE A 199 9.88 2.89 -11.04
CA ILE A 199 9.89 4.36 -10.97
C ILE A 199 9.31 4.97 -12.25
N ASP A 200 9.72 4.46 -13.41
CA ASP A 200 9.20 4.89 -14.71
C ASP A 200 7.70 4.61 -14.84
N ALA A 201 7.21 3.43 -14.42
CA ALA A 201 5.79 3.12 -14.45
C ALA A 201 4.98 4.07 -13.55
N ILE A 202 5.45 4.34 -12.34
CA ILE A 202 4.83 5.27 -11.38
C ILE A 202 4.79 6.69 -11.95
N ASN A 203 5.91 7.18 -12.48
CA ASN A 203 6.06 8.57 -12.90
C ASN A 203 5.51 8.86 -14.30
N SER A 204 5.55 7.90 -15.22
CA SER A 204 4.97 8.07 -16.55
C SER A 204 3.48 7.77 -16.57
N GLY A 205 3.01 6.86 -15.72
CA GLY A 205 1.66 6.29 -15.79
C GLY A 205 1.41 5.51 -17.09
N LYS A 206 2.48 5.11 -17.80
CA LYS A 206 2.41 4.36 -19.05
C LYS A 206 2.84 2.92 -18.81
N LYS A 207 2.17 1.99 -19.50
CA LYS A 207 2.39 0.53 -19.39
C LYS A 207 2.18 0.03 -17.96
N TYR A 208 2.38 -1.27 -17.75
CA TYR A 208 2.40 -1.86 -16.42
C TYR A 208 3.82 -2.17 -15.97
N PHE A 209 4.02 -2.20 -14.66
CA PHE A 209 5.16 -2.87 -14.02
C PHE A 209 4.76 -4.30 -13.65
N GLN A 210 5.65 -5.27 -13.83
CA GLN A 210 5.44 -6.65 -13.39
C GLN A 210 6.56 -7.06 -12.44
N ASP A 211 6.19 -7.68 -11.32
CA ASP A 211 7.11 -8.07 -10.25
C ASP A 211 7.98 -9.29 -10.61
N VAL A 212 7.49 -10.17 -11.48
CA VAL A 212 8.19 -11.36 -11.97
C VAL A 212 8.46 -11.19 -13.47
N ALA A 213 9.70 -11.38 -13.91
CA ALA A 213 10.01 -11.31 -15.34
C ALA A 213 9.35 -12.47 -16.09
N GLU A 214 8.89 -12.23 -17.33
CA GLU A 214 8.18 -13.24 -18.14
C GLU A 214 8.94 -14.57 -18.27
N LYS A 215 10.27 -14.51 -18.41
CA LYS A 215 11.15 -15.71 -18.48
C LYS A 215 11.14 -16.58 -17.21
N ASP A 216 10.78 -16.01 -16.07
CA ASP A 216 10.79 -16.66 -14.76
C ASP A 216 9.38 -17.19 -14.38
N ILE A 217 8.38 -16.92 -15.22
CA ILE A 217 7.00 -17.36 -15.03
C ILE A 217 6.87 -18.83 -15.44
N LYS A 218 6.55 -19.68 -14.46
CA LYS A 218 6.28 -21.10 -14.69
C LYS A 218 4.83 -21.28 -15.13
N PRO A 219 4.53 -21.93 -16.27
CA PRO A 219 3.16 -22.19 -16.69
C PRO A 219 2.47 -23.21 -15.77
N ASN A 220 1.14 -23.16 -15.70
CA ASN A 220 0.28 -24.06 -14.93
C ASN A 220 0.66 -24.17 -13.44
N ASN A 221 0.95 -23.04 -12.79
CA ASN A 221 1.40 -22.97 -11.41
C ASN A 221 0.45 -22.11 -10.56
N ARG A 222 -0.06 -22.70 -9.47
CA ARG A 222 -0.96 -22.05 -8.50
C ARG A 222 -0.24 -21.39 -7.31
N ASN A 223 1.05 -21.66 -7.13
CA ASN A 223 1.83 -21.26 -5.95
C ASN A 223 2.64 -19.97 -6.17
N ASN A 224 2.82 -19.56 -7.42
CA ASN A 224 3.57 -18.36 -7.77
C ASN A 224 2.60 -17.25 -8.18
N PHE A 225 2.30 -16.35 -7.24
CA PHE A 225 1.55 -15.14 -7.55
C PHE A 225 2.42 -14.17 -8.35
N ILE A 226 1.85 -13.63 -9.42
CA ILE A 226 2.45 -12.58 -10.23
C ILE A 226 1.55 -11.36 -10.15
N TYR A 227 2.14 -10.19 -10.00
CA TYR A 227 1.44 -8.93 -9.97
C TYR A 227 1.81 -8.07 -11.17
N ARG A 228 0.78 -7.53 -11.84
CA ARG A 228 0.92 -6.40 -12.75
C ARG A 228 0.35 -5.14 -12.11
N TYR A 229 1.06 -4.03 -12.24
CA TYR A 229 0.71 -2.74 -11.66
C TYR A 229 0.57 -1.67 -12.73
N TRP A 230 -0.54 -0.94 -12.72
CA TRP A 230 -0.74 0.26 -13.53
C TRP A 230 -0.94 1.46 -12.62
N PHE A 231 -0.32 2.59 -12.96
CA PHE A 231 -0.40 3.82 -12.19
C PHE A 231 -1.15 4.87 -12.98
N VAL A 232 -2.39 5.14 -12.59
CA VAL A 232 -3.25 6.16 -13.19
C VAL A 232 -3.03 7.47 -12.42
N LYS A 233 -2.36 8.41 -13.08
CA LYS A 233 -1.89 9.69 -12.50
C LYS A 233 -2.30 10.92 -13.31
N LYS A 234 -2.21 12.09 -12.69
CA LYS A 234 -2.38 13.42 -13.33
C LYS A 234 -1.30 13.61 -14.40
N LYS A 235 -1.63 14.28 -15.49
CA LYS A 235 -0.69 14.48 -16.62
C LYS A 235 0.52 15.33 -16.20
N ASP A 236 1.68 15.05 -16.78
CA ASP A 236 2.88 15.90 -16.77
C ASP A 236 3.57 16.18 -15.42
N VAL A 237 3.04 15.69 -14.29
CA VAL A 237 3.69 15.84 -12.96
C VAL A 237 4.15 14.47 -12.43
N PRO A 238 5.44 14.25 -12.13
CA PRO A 238 5.90 12.98 -11.56
C PRO A 238 5.34 12.79 -10.14
N VAL A 239 5.02 11.55 -9.78
CA VAL A 239 4.50 11.20 -8.43
C VAL A 239 5.65 11.09 -7.43
N LEU A 240 6.78 10.53 -7.86
CA LEU A 240 8.01 10.38 -7.10
C LEU A 240 9.13 11.21 -7.72
N VAL A 241 9.91 11.87 -6.87
CA VAL A 241 11.10 12.64 -7.28
C VAL A 241 12.31 12.17 -6.48
N PRO A 242 13.52 12.22 -7.06
CA PRO A 242 14.74 11.89 -6.33
C PRO A 242 14.93 12.85 -5.15
N VAL A 243 15.43 12.32 -4.03
CA VAL A 243 15.88 13.13 -2.89
C VAL A 243 17.30 13.58 -3.20
N SER A 244 17.57 14.88 -3.12
CA SER A 244 18.95 15.38 -3.31
C SER A 244 19.82 15.09 -2.08
N ARG A 245 21.14 15.03 -2.28
CA ARG A 245 22.10 14.90 -1.17
C ARG A 245 21.93 16.00 -0.15
N LYS A 246 21.73 17.25 -0.59
CA LYS A 246 21.47 18.40 0.29
C LYS A 246 20.28 18.15 1.20
N GLU A 247 19.16 17.72 0.62
CA GLU A 247 17.93 17.51 1.36
C GLU A 247 18.04 16.33 2.33
N TYR A 248 18.69 15.24 1.91
CA TYR A 248 18.94 14.10 2.78
C TYR A 248 19.81 14.49 3.98
N LEU A 249 20.92 15.19 3.76
CA LEU A 249 21.81 15.67 4.82
C LEU A 249 21.08 16.62 5.78
N GLN A 250 20.25 17.53 5.28
CA GLN A 250 19.40 18.40 6.12
C GLN A 250 18.40 17.59 6.96
N SER A 251 17.81 16.54 6.38
CA SER A 251 16.87 15.66 7.09
C SER A 251 17.55 14.83 8.18
N LEU A 252 18.81 14.43 7.95
CA LEU A 252 19.64 13.78 8.98
C LEU A 252 19.98 14.75 10.12
N LEU A 253 20.26 16.02 9.83
CA LEU A 253 20.48 17.01 10.89
C LEU A 253 19.25 17.16 11.78
N GLU A 254 18.05 17.27 11.20
CA GLU A 254 16.82 17.32 11.99
C GLU A 254 16.67 16.06 12.86
N TYR A 255 16.91 14.88 12.29
CA TYR A 255 16.85 13.61 13.00
C TYR A 255 17.85 13.55 14.17
N TYR A 256 19.13 13.90 13.96
CA TYR A 256 20.13 13.86 15.02
C TYR A 256 19.91 14.92 16.11
N GLU A 257 19.37 16.09 15.75
CA GLU A 257 18.98 17.08 16.76
C GLU A 257 17.82 16.56 17.63
N ARG A 258 16.87 15.82 17.04
CA ARG A 258 15.77 15.18 17.78
C ARG A 258 16.24 14.04 18.68
N GLU A 259 17.33 13.36 18.35
CA GLU A 259 17.93 12.37 19.24
C GLU A 259 18.40 12.98 20.58
N LYS A 260 18.79 14.26 20.60
CA LYS A 260 19.11 14.98 21.85
C LYS A 260 17.93 15.14 22.77
N LEU A 261 16.72 15.13 22.22
CA LEU A 261 15.48 15.16 22.99
C LEU A 261 15.02 13.74 23.36
N TYR A 262 15.29 12.76 22.50
CA TYR A 262 14.92 11.36 22.67
C TYR A 262 15.70 10.65 23.78
N PHE A 263 17.03 10.64 23.69
CA PHE A 263 17.87 9.83 24.57
C PHE A 263 17.70 10.15 26.06
N PRO A 264 17.60 11.42 26.50
CA PRO A 264 17.33 11.72 27.91
C PRO A 264 16.04 11.07 28.44
N LYS A 265 14.95 11.12 27.66
CA LYS A 265 13.68 10.48 28.02
C LYS A 265 13.80 8.96 28.06
N LEU A 266 14.44 8.38 27.05
CA LEU A 266 14.67 6.94 26.97
C LEU A 266 15.50 6.44 28.16
N ILE A 267 16.60 7.12 28.50
CA ILE A 267 17.48 6.72 29.61
C ILE A 267 16.74 6.82 30.94
N SER A 268 15.92 7.87 31.14
CA SER A 268 15.07 8.00 32.33
C SER A 268 14.09 6.84 32.48
N GLU A 269 13.40 6.48 31.40
CA GLU A 269 12.46 5.35 31.36
C GLU A 269 13.17 4.00 31.62
N LEU A 270 14.29 3.75 30.93
CA LEU A 270 15.07 2.53 31.11
C LEU A 270 15.63 2.40 32.54
N SER A 271 16.06 3.53 33.13
CA SER A 271 16.56 3.56 34.51
C SER A 271 15.45 3.25 35.52
N SER A 272 14.25 3.79 35.27
CA SER A 272 13.06 3.53 36.09
C SER A 272 12.64 2.05 36.01
N ASN A 273 12.86 1.43 34.85
CA ASN A 273 12.65 -0.01 34.63
C ASN A 273 13.85 -0.89 35.05
N HIS A 274 14.83 -0.34 35.77
CA HIS A 274 16.04 -1.03 36.26
C HIS A 274 16.82 -1.77 35.15
N ASN A 275 16.84 -1.24 33.93
CA ASN A 275 17.53 -1.86 32.81
C ASN A 275 19.05 -1.77 32.98
N LYS A 276 19.73 -2.92 33.05
CA LYS A 276 21.20 -3.00 33.25
C LYS A 276 22.01 -2.72 31.98
N GLY A 277 21.37 -2.64 30.82
CA GLY A 277 22.01 -2.44 29.52
C GLY A 277 22.25 -0.98 29.14
N ILE A 278 21.89 -0.01 29.99
CA ILE A 278 21.95 1.43 29.64
C ILE A 278 23.35 1.86 29.24
N GLU A 279 24.37 1.58 30.05
CA GLU A 279 25.75 2.00 29.76
C GLU A 279 26.29 1.31 28.49
N HIS A 280 26.00 0.02 28.33
CA HIS A 280 26.44 -0.75 27.17
C HIS A 280 25.82 -0.24 25.86
N ASN A 281 24.52 0.08 25.88
CA ASN A 281 23.76 0.44 24.69
C ASN A 281 23.78 1.95 24.38
N TYR A 282 23.73 2.80 25.42
CA TYR A 282 23.49 4.24 25.31
C TYR A 282 24.55 5.10 26.00
N GLY A 283 25.56 4.50 26.65
CA GLY A 283 26.68 5.28 27.22
C GLY A 283 27.34 6.12 26.13
N ASN A 284 27.69 7.37 26.43
CA ASN A 284 28.26 8.35 25.49
C ASN A 284 27.36 8.81 24.33
N TRP A 285 26.03 8.62 24.41
CA TRP A 285 25.11 9.06 23.35
C TRP A 285 25.29 10.54 22.96
N GLU A 286 25.62 11.43 23.90
CA GLU A 286 25.83 12.87 23.63
C GLU A 286 27.00 13.12 22.68
N ALA A 287 28.11 12.39 22.89
CA ALA A 287 29.29 12.47 22.04
C ALA A 287 29.00 11.89 20.65
N ASP A 288 28.29 10.76 20.59
CA ASP A 288 27.89 10.13 19.33
C ASP A 288 26.98 11.05 18.49
N VAL A 289 25.97 11.67 19.12
CA VAL A 289 25.08 12.63 18.44
C VAL A 289 25.85 13.86 17.96
N THR A 290 26.74 14.40 18.80
CA THR A 290 27.59 15.55 18.43
C THR A 290 28.47 15.24 17.23
N ASP A 291 29.11 14.07 17.20
CA ASP A 291 29.93 13.62 16.09
C ASP A 291 29.10 13.41 14.81
N LYS A 292 27.92 12.77 14.90
CA LYS A 292 27.00 12.61 13.75
C LYS A 292 26.60 13.95 13.13
N ILE A 293 26.26 14.93 13.97
CA ILE A 293 25.96 16.30 13.52
C ILE A 293 27.19 16.93 12.86
N GLY A 294 28.37 16.80 13.47
CA GLY A 294 29.63 17.34 12.94
C GLY A 294 29.94 16.81 11.54
N LYS A 295 29.79 15.49 11.33
CA LYS A 295 30.00 14.84 10.02
C LYS A 295 29.08 15.38 8.93
N VAL A 296 27.79 15.53 9.24
CA VAL A 296 26.82 16.04 8.26
C VAL A 296 27.04 17.52 7.97
N LYS A 297 27.32 18.34 8.99
CA LYS A 297 27.67 19.76 8.81
C LYS A 297 28.91 19.92 7.92
N LYS A 298 29.96 19.12 8.16
CA LYS A 298 31.16 19.09 7.33
C LYS A 298 30.84 18.75 5.86
N ALA A 299 30.05 17.71 5.64
CA ALA A 299 29.63 17.32 4.28
C ALA A 299 28.83 18.43 3.57
N LEU A 300 27.97 19.14 4.30
CA LEU A 300 27.22 20.28 3.77
C LEU A 300 28.09 21.51 3.45
N SER A 301 29.17 21.74 4.20
CA SER A 301 30.03 22.92 4.02
C SER A 301 31.16 22.72 3.01
N GLU A 302 31.71 21.51 2.91
CA GLU A 302 32.90 21.23 2.09
C GLU A 302 32.57 20.79 0.66
N GLN A 303 31.35 20.29 0.42
CA GLN A 303 30.95 19.79 -0.88
C GLN A 303 30.37 20.89 -1.77
N LYS A 304 30.61 20.78 -3.08
CA LYS A 304 30.10 21.72 -4.07
C LYS A 304 28.59 21.59 -4.27
N ASP A 305 27.95 22.66 -4.73
CA ASP A 305 26.51 22.65 -5.00
C ASP A 305 26.13 21.59 -6.05
N GLU A 306 26.92 21.38 -7.09
CA GLU A 306 26.62 20.34 -8.09
C GLU A 306 26.61 18.94 -7.47
N TRP A 307 27.51 18.67 -6.53
CA TRP A 307 27.51 17.42 -5.78
C TRP A 307 26.26 17.31 -4.89
N LEU A 308 25.91 18.40 -4.21
CA LEU A 308 24.76 18.47 -3.31
C LEU A 308 23.40 18.31 -4.02
N GLN A 309 23.32 18.64 -5.31
CA GLN A 309 22.11 18.46 -6.14
C GLN A 309 21.95 17.04 -6.71
N GLN A 310 22.99 16.20 -6.67
CA GLN A 310 22.86 14.80 -7.09
C GLN A 310 21.89 14.04 -6.18
N GLN A 311 21.36 12.93 -6.69
CA GLN A 311 20.49 12.06 -5.91
C GLN A 311 21.25 11.47 -4.71
N ALA A 312 20.58 11.42 -3.56
CA ALA A 312 21.04 10.71 -2.38
C ALA A 312 20.92 9.20 -2.63
N VAL A 313 22.05 8.51 -2.56
CA VAL A 313 22.15 7.05 -2.66
C VAL A 313 22.80 6.52 -1.40
N VAL A 314 22.03 5.77 -0.59
CA VAL A 314 22.49 5.26 0.72
C VAL A 314 22.79 3.76 0.64
N ASN A 315 23.44 3.20 1.67
CA ASN A 315 23.61 1.76 1.80
C ASN A 315 23.61 1.36 3.28
N LYS A 316 22.43 1.03 3.81
CA LYS A 316 22.28 0.72 5.23
C LYS A 316 23.11 -0.47 5.71
N ILE A 317 23.33 -1.46 4.84
CA ILE A 317 24.11 -2.65 5.18
C ILE A 317 25.57 -2.26 5.35
N GLU A 318 26.10 -1.45 4.42
CA GLU A 318 27.47 -0.96 4.51
C GLU A 318 27.64 0.04 5.66
N ASP A 319 26.71 0.96 5.87
CA ASP A 319 26.72 1.87 7.02
C ASP A 319 26.78 1.11 8.36
N ALA A 320 25.98 0.03 8.49
CA ALA A 320 26.03 -0.84 9.67
C ALA A 320 27.37 -1.58 9.80
N SER A 321 27.97 -2.04 8.70
CA SER A 321 29.31 -2.64 8.71
C SER A 321 30.37 -1.64 9.15
N GLN A 322 30.30 -0.39 8.69
CA GLN A 322 31.22 0.68 9.09
C GLN A 322 31.07 1.02 10.58
N ASN A 323 29.84 1.04 11.11
CA ASN A 323 29.60 1.21 12.55
C ASN A 323 30.30 0.10 13.36
N TYR A 324 30.14 -1.16 12.93
CA TYR A 324 30.78 -2.31 13.58
C TYR A 324 32.31 -2.21 13.55
N LYS A 325 32.90 -1.91 12.37
CA LYS A 325 34.36 -1.75 12.21
C LYS A 325 34.91 -0.62 13.08
N ALA A 326 34.16 0.47 13.21
CA ALA A 326 34.50 1.60 14.06
C ALA A 326 34.21 1.36 15.55
N LYS A 327 33.71 0.17 15.93
CA LYS A 327 33.32 -0.20 17.31
C LYS A 327 32.33 0.78 17.93
N LEU A 328 31.42 1.31 17.12
CA LEU A 328 30.37 2.22 17.57
C LEU A 328 29.20 1.43 18.16
N LYS A 329 28.57 1.98 19.19
CA LYS A 329 27.35 1.40 19.78
C LYS A 329 26.21 1.52 18.78
N GLU A 330 25.53 0.42 18.50
CA GLU A 330 24.49 0.36 17.48
C GLU A 330 23.32 1.31 17.80
N LYS A 331 22.85 1.29 19.06
CA LYS A 331 21.64 1.99 19.50
C LYS A 331 21.74 3.52 19.42
N THR A 332 22.95 4.08 19.53
CA THR A 332 23.22 5.52 19.41
C THR A 332 23.69 5.93 18.02
N ASN A 333 23.99 4.97 17.15
CA ASN A 333 24.53 5.22 15.80
C ASN A 333 23.63 4.69 14.68
N TYR A 334 22.34 4.48 14.96
CA TYR A 334 21.33 4.27 13.92
C TYR A 334 21.34 5.41 12.90
N ASN A 335 21.16 5.05 11.62
CA ASN A 335 21.12 5.95 10.48
C ASN A 335 22.34 6.89 10.34
N ARG A 336 23.48 6.55 10.98
CA ARG A 336 24.72 7.32 10.91
C ARG A 336 25.19 7.49 9.47
N PHE A 337 25.45 8.73 9.09
CA PHE A 337 26.00 9.06 7.77
C PHE A 337 27.50 8.79 7.71
N TRP A 338 27.89 7.94 6.75
CA TRP A 338 29.28 7.75 6.37
C TRP A 338 29.62 8.44 5.05
N ARG A 339 28.86 8.15 4.00
CA ARG A 339 29.02 8.71 2.65
C ARG A 339 27.78 8.38 1.79
N PHE A 340 27.80 8.85 0.55
CA PHE A 340 26.90 8.33 -0.49
C PHE A 340 27.58 7.19 -1.26
N TYR A 341 26.77 6.28 -1.77
CA TYR A 341 27.17 4.96 -2.30
C TYR A 341 26.80 4.83 -3.79
N ASP A 342 27.17 5.81 -4.60
CA ASP A 342 26.77 5.84 -6.01
C ASP A 342 27.26 4.59 -6.75
N ARG A 343 26.33 3.88 -7.41
CA ARG A 343 26.61 2.70 -8.26
C ARG A 343 27.31 1.54 -7.54
N GLU A 344 27.16 1.45 -6.22
CA GLU A 344 27.68 0.32 -5.44
C GLU A 344 26.65 -0.79 -5.27
N ASP A 345 27.13 -1.99 -4.94
CA ASP A 345 26.25 -3.13 -4.66
C ASP A 345 25.31 -2.80 -3.50
N LYS A 346 24.03 -3.16 -3.66
CA LYS A 346 22.94 -2.88 -2.70
C LYS A 346 22.77 -1.39 -2.36
N SER A 347 23.24 -0.51 -3.23
CA SER A 347 22.95 0.92 -3.12
C SER A 347 21.45 1.19 -3.26
N GLN A 348 20.96 2.18 -2.51
CA GLN A 348 19.55 2.48 -2.33
C GLN A 348 19.30 3.94 -2.74
N PRO A 349 18.98 4.21 -4.02
CA PRO A 349 18.61 5.55 -4.46
C PRO A 349 17.33 6.01 -3.76
N LEU A 350 17.38 7.18 -3.14
CA LEU A 350 16.27 7.71 -2.36
C LEU A 350 15.31 8.54 -3.23
N TYR A 351 14.03 8.35 -2.98
CA TYR A 351 12.91 9.04 -3.58
C TYR A 351 11.97 9.55 -2.49
N LYS A 352 11.16 10.54 -2.84
CA LYS A 352 10.05 11.05 -2.04
C LYS A 352 8.84 11.29 -2.91
N ILE A 353 7.67 11.38 -2.27
CA ILE A 353 6.48 11.91 -2.91
C ILE A 353 6.76 13.34 -3.38
N ASN A 354 6.44 13.63 -4.65
CA ASN A 354 6.53 14.97 -5.18
C ASN A 354 5.50 15.88 -4.49
N PRO A 355 5.93 16.89 -3.72
CA PRO A 355 5.01 17.79 -3.03
C PRO A 355 4.10 18.55 -4.00
N ASP A 356 4.53 18.74 -5.25
CA ASP A 356 3.76 19.45 -6.27
C ASP A 356 2.61 18.62 -6.84
N TYR A 357 2.70 17.28 -6.76
CA TYR A 357 1.70 16.38 -7.34
C TYR A 357 0.37 16.42 -6.56
N PHE A 358 0.46 16.45 -5.23
CA PHE A 358 -0.70 16.42 -4.33
C PHE A 358 -1.12 17.81 -3.82
N LYS A 359 -0.74 18.89 -4.52
CA LYS A 359 -1.16 20.26 -4.16
C LYS A 359 -2.69 20.32 -4.00
N ARG A 360 -3.14 20.98 -2.94
CA ARG A 360 -4.55 21.00 -2.51
C ARG A 360 -5.46 21.44 -3.65
N ASN A 361 -6.27 20.49 -4.14
CA ASN A 361 -7.53 20.82 -4.77
C ASN A 361 -8.57 20.95 -3.65
N ASN A 362 -9.34 22.04 -3.63
CA ASN A 362 -10.32 22.39 -2.57
C ASN A 362 -11.52 21.42 -2.45
N VAL A 363 -11.42 20.19 -2.96
CA VAL A 363 -12.53 19.26 -3.19
C VAL A 363 -12.68 18.22 -2.07
N GLY A 364 -11.73 18.15 -1.13
CA GLY A 364 -11.79 17.28 0.06
C GLY A 364 -10.84 16.09 -0.01
N ALA A 365 -10.53 15.50 1.15
CA ALA A 365 -9.48 14.50 1.31
C ALA A 365 -9.76 13.18 0.56
N ALA A 366 -11.03 12.79 0.39
CA ALA A 366 -11.42 11.60 -0.37
C ALA A 366 -11.26 11.74 -1.90
N THR A 367 -10.94 12.93 -2.42
CA THR A 367 -10.85 13.17 -3.87
C THR A 367 -9.74 12.32 -4.49
N PRO A 368 -10.00 11.57 -5.58
CA PRO A 368 -8.96 10.81 -6.27
C PRO A 368 -7.88 11.72 -6.87
N GLN A 369 -6.63 11.52 -6.46
CA GLN A 369 -5.45 12.21 -7.01
C GLN A 369 -4.43 11.25 -7.62
N LEU A 370 -4.46 9.99 -7.19
CA LEU A 370 -3.69 8.88 -7.72
C LEU A 370 -4.55 7.63 -7.64
N ILE A 371 -4.53 6.79 -8.68
CA ILE A 371 -5.15 5.47 -8.65
C ILE A 371 -4.09 4.45 -9.04
N THR A 372 -3.89 3.43 -8.21
CA THR A 372 -3.01 2.29 -8.53
C THR A 372 -3.86 1.06 -8.77
N VAL A 373 -3.74 0.45 -9.94
CA VAL A 373 -4.38 -0.83 -10.26
C VAL A 373 -3.34 -1.93 -10.09
N ALA A 374 -3.63 -2.93 -9.27
CA ALA A 374 -2.79 -4.11 -9.06
C ALA A 374 -3.59 -5.36 -9.41
N PHE A 375 -3.13 -6.11 -10.40
CA PHE A 375 -3.74 -7.37 -10.83
C PHE A 375 -2.82 -8.52 -10.45
N ARG A 376 -3.23 -9.31 -9.45
CA ARG A 376 -2.60 -10.56 -9.06
C ARG A 376 -3.19 -11.72 -9.83
N TYR A 377 -2.35 -12.57 -10.39
CA TYR A 377 -2.77 -13.79 -11.06
C TYR A 377 -1.82 -14.96 -10.79
N VAL A 378 -2.29 -16.14 -11.17
CA VAL A 378 -1.53 -17.39 -11.21
C VAL A 378 -1.61 -17.94 -12.64
N THR A 379 -0.72 -18.84 -13.02
CA THR A 379 -0.58 -19.25 -14.44
C THR A 379 -1.46 -20.43 -14.82
N ILE A 380 -2.68 -20.47 -14.27
CA ILE A 380 -3.70 -21.47 -14.62
C ILE A 380 -4.70 -20.88 -15.63
N PRO A 381 -5.39 -21.71 -16.44
CA PRO A 381 -6.27 -21.23 -17.50
C PRO A 381 -7.37 -20.26 -17.05
N SER A 382 -8.03 -20.54 -15.91
CA SER A 382 -9.09 -19.68 -15.35
C SER A 382 -8.57 -18.26 -15.05
N SER A 383 -7.43 -18.17 -14.37
CA SER A 383 -6.77 -16.91 -13.99
C SER A 383 -6.28 -16.13 -15.22
N LEU A 384 -5.63 -16.82 -16.17
CA LEU A 384 -5.13 -16.20 -17.40
C LEU A 384 -6.25 -15.67 -18.27
N ARG A 385 -7.40 -16.35 -18.33
CA ARG A 385 -8.59 -15.86 -19.05
C ARG A 385 -9.08 -14.52 -18.49
N ILE A 386 -9.17 -14.38 -17.16
CA ILE A 386 -9.57 -13.11 -16.52
C ILE A 386 -8.51 -12.03 -16.78
N LEU A 387 -7.22 -12.35 -16.61
CA LEU A 387 -6.13 -11.40 -16.85
C LEU A 387 -6.12 -10.90 -18.30
N ASN A 388 -6.28 -11.79 -19.27
CA ASN A 388 -6.26 -11.43 -20.69
C ASN A 388 -7.46 -10.53 -21.01
N ASN A 389 -8.65 -10.89 -20.55
CA ASN A 389 -9.85 -10.07 -20.71
C ASN A 389 -9.68 -8.68 -20.08
N PHE A 390 -9.12 -8.61 -18.87
CA PHE A 390 -8.80 -7.34 -18.22
C PHE A 390 -7.80 -6.52 -19.03
N THR A 391 -6.71 -7.13 -19.48
CA THR A 391 -5.64 -6.45 -20.21
C THR A 391 -6.14 -5.89 -21.55
N GLU A 392 -7.08 -6.57 -22.20
CA GLU A 392 -7.63 -6.18 -23.50
C GLU A 392 -8.75 -5.14 -23.40
N TYR A 393 -9.65 -5.25 -22.42
CA TYR A 393 -10.92 -4.50 -22.42
C TYR A 393 -11.08 -3.48 -21.28
N PHE A 394 -10.19 -3.45 -20.29
CA PHE A 394 -10.36 -2.55 -19.14
C PHE A 394 -10.13 -1.08 -19.53
N ASP A 395 -11.12 -0.22 -19.21
CA ASP A 395 -11.10 1.21 -19.59
C ASP A 395 -10.29 2.06 -18.59
N PHE A 396 -8.97 2.10 -18.79
CA PHE A 396 -8.07 2.96 -18.00
C PHE A 396 -8.35 4.46 -18.18
N GLU A 397 -8.90 4.89 -19.32
CA GLU A 397 -9.23 6.30 -19.55
C GLU A 397 -10.48 6.71 -18.73
N ALA A 398 -11.43 5.81 -18.50
CA ALA A 398 -12.51 6.05 -17.55
C ALA A 398 -12.00 6.22 -16.12
N LEU A 399 -11.03 5.40 -15.66
CA LEU A 399 -10.38 5.62 -14.36
C LEU A 399 -9.69 6.97 -14.28
N LYS A 400 -8.98 7.36 -15.34
CA LYS A 400 -8.26 8.64 -15.39
C LYS A 400 -9.19 9.85 -15.25
N LYS A 401 -10.42 9.76 -15.77
CA LYS A 401 -11.45 10.80 -15.61
C LYS A 401 -11.92 10.99 -14.16
N LEU A 402 -11.66 10.03 -13.27
CA LEU A 402 -11.97 10.13 -11.84
C LEU A 402 -10.95 11.00 -11.09
N LEU A 403 -9.73 11.17 -11.62
CA LEU A 403 -8.70 12.01 -11.01
C LEU A 403 -9.08 13.49 -11.08
N LYS A 404 -8.69 14.25 -10.05
CA LYS A 404 -8.89 15.71 -9.96
C LYS A 404 -7.60 16.49 -9.78
#